data_AF-A0A944P845-F1
#
_entry.id   AF-A0A944P845-F1
#
_cell.length_a   1.000
_cell.length_b   1.000
_cell.length_c   1.000
_cell.angle_alpha   90.00
_cell.angle_beta   90.00
_cell.angle_gamma   90.00
#
_symmetry.space_group_name_H-M   'P 1'
#
loop_
_entity.id
_entity.type
_entity.pdbx_description
1 polymer ?
#
loop_
_entity_poly.entity_id
_entity_poly.type
_entity_poly.pdbx_seq_one_letter_code
_entity_poly.pdbx_strand_id
1 'polypeptide(L)'
;MSGGSWAVRVRNSSGRRAAKGCPVIVTNCVEQGIAAFGLGSPCSTYYTRGRGAPALDRGFASLEADFTATLNAIRTRAPRAKVAVVGYPAVVDDNTGCSWGTWHQLGTVTKGDMPWLDTLERRLNTALSDQARKAGAVYVDTYSSSTGHGVCANGGERWIYGIKDSLTGSGTQSDPPSDLCRSIPSNGEACTVIHPNLRGTTHKAELVTQALIELGAPRS
;
A
#
# COMPACT_ATOMS: atom_id res chain seq x y z
N MET A 1 -37.38 1.22 22.40
CA MET A 1 -36.29 0.60 21.63
C MET A 1 -35.87 1.61 20.56
N SER A 2 -34.86 2.43 20.83
CA SER A 2 -34.36 3.46 19.91
C SER A 2 -32.98 3.03 19.40
N GLY A 3 -32.88 2.80 18.09
CA GLY A 3 -31.65 2.47 17.40
C GLY A 3 -30.78 3.72 17.23
N GLY A 4 -29.69 3.79 18.00
CA GLY A 4 -28.63 4.77 17.80
C GLY A 4 -27.62 4.26 16.78
N SER A 5 -27.49 4.95 15.65
CA SER A 5 -26.43 4.74 14.66
C SER A 5 -25.07 5.08 15.27
N TRP A 6 -24.24 4.07 15.52
CA TRP A 6 -22.86 4.21 15.99
C TRP A 6 -21.92 4.45 14.82
N ALA A 7 -22.04 5.59 14.15
CA ALA A 7 -21.00 6.05 13.23
C ALA A 7 -19.80 6.54 14.05
N VAL A 8 -18.78 5.68 14.22
CA VAL A 8 -17.50 6.09 14.80
C VAL A 8 -16.82 7.05 13.83
N ARG A 9 -17.03 8.36 14.04
CA ARG A 9 -16.31 9.41 13.32
C ARG A 9 -14.89 9.49 13.89
N VAL A 10 -13.93 8.82 13.24
CA VAL A 10 -12.50 8.97 13.51
C VAL A 10 -12.07 10.38 13.09
N ARG A 11 -12.06 11.32 14.03
CA ARG A 11 -11.42 12.62 13.83
C ARG A 11 -9.93 12.46 14.05
N ASN A 12 -9.14 12.51 12.98
CA ASN A 12 -7.70 12.66 13.06
C ASN A 12 -7.39 14.07 13.59
N SER A 13 -7.00 14.17 14.86
CA SER A 13 -6.70 15.43 15.55
C SER A 13 -5.23 15.87 15.42
N SER A 14 -4.47 15.31 14.46
CA SER A 14 -3.07 15.69 14.27
C SER A 14 -2.88 16.65 13.10
N GLY A 15 -2.94 17.95 13.38
CA GLY A 15 -2.40 19.00 12.50
C GLY A 15 -0.88 18.97 12.43
N ARG A 16 -0.27 17.83 12.08
CA ARG A 16 1.19 17.64 11.99
C ARG A 16 1.57 17.17 10.59
N ARG A 17 2.49 17.95 9.98
CA ARG A 17 3.19 17.78 8.69
C ARG A 17 3.05 16.38 8.06
N ALA A 18 2.57 16.36 6.82
CA ALA A 18 2.36 15.20 5.95
C ALA A 18 3.22 13.97 6.32
N ALA A 19 2.55 12.93 6.82
CA ALA A 19 3.08 11.58 6.78
C ALA A 19 3.51 11.30 5.33
N LYS A 20 4.76 10.94 5.11
CA LYS A 20 5.29 10.61 3.79
C LYS A 20 4.80 9.22 3.40
N GLY A 21 3.53 9.14 3.00
CA GLY A 21 2.92 7.89 2.56
C GLY A 21 3.51 7.36 1.26
N CYS A 22 3.16 6.12 0.91
CA CYS A 22 3.60 5.45 -0.31
C CYS A 22 3.56 6.33 -1.58
N PRO A 23 2.49 7.14 -1.85
CA PRO A 23 2.45 8.00 -3.03
C PRO A 23 3.62 8.99 -3.16
N VAL A 24 4.12 9.52 -2.03
CA VAL A 24 5.25 10.47 -2.03
C VAL A 24 6.56 9.76 -2.38
N ILE A 25 6.75 8.53 -1.89
CA ILE A 25 7.95 7.73 -2.16
C ILE A 25 7.98 7.35 -3.64
N VAL A 26 6.87 6.83 -4.17
CA VAL A 26 6.75 6.47 -5.59
C VAL A 26 6.99 7.68 -6.49
N THR A 27 6.38 8.83 -6.18
CA THR A 27 6.60 10.09 -6.91
C THR A 27 8.08 10.46 -6.95
N ASN A 28 8.76 10.41 -5.82
CA ASN A 28 10.18 10.74 -5.77
C ASN A 28 11.04 9.74 -6.55
N CYS A 29 10.71 8.45 -6.53
CA CYS A 29 11.40 7.46 -7.35
C CYS A 29 11.18 7.67 -8.85
N VAL A 30 9.98 8.07 -9.27
CA VAL A 30 9.67 8.45 -10.65
C VAL A 30 10.54 9.64 -11.08
N GLU A 31 10.59 10.71 -10.28
CA GLU A 31 11.39 11.91 -10.55
C GLU A 31 12.89 11.60 -10.65
N GLN A 32 13.41 10.82 -9.69
CA GLN A 32 14.83 10.46 -9.69
C GLN A 32 15.19 9.52 -10.84
N GLY A 33 14.29 8.62 -11.22
CA GLY A 33 14.50 7.75 -12.37
C GLY A 33 14.45 8.52 -13.70
N ILE A 34 13.69 9.61 -13.80
CA ILE A 34 13.79 10.56 -14.93
C ILE A 34 15.16 11.22 -14.93
N ALA A 35 15.58 11.80 -13.80
CA ALA A 35 16.86 12.51 -13.69
C ALA A 35 18.07 11.62 -13.97
N ALA A 36 17.96 10.32 -13.71
CA ALA A 36 19.00 9.32 -13.97
C ALA A 36 18.85 8.60 -15.32
N PHE A 37 17.87 8.97 -16.16
CA PHE A 37 17.58 8.31 -17.44
C PHE A 37 17.40 6.78 -17.30
N GLY A 38 16.75 6.35 -16.21
CA GLY A 38 16.50 4.94 -15.92
C GLY A 38 17.70 4.14 -15.43
N LEU A 39 18.85 4.77 -15.21
CA LEU A 39 20.10 4.10 -14.82
C LEU A 39 20.27 4.02 -13.30
N GLY A 40 20.87 2.92 -12.84
CA GLY A 40 21.26 2.71 -11.45
C GLY A 40 20.08 2.53 -10.49
N SER A 41 20.25 3.03 -9.26
CA SER A 41 19.26 2.98 -8.17
C SER A 41 19.26 4.29 -7.37
N PRO A 42 18.96 5.43 -8.01
CA PRO A 42 19.04 6.75 -7.38
C PRO A 42 18.04 6.90 -6.23
N CYS A 43 16.82 6.35 -6.36
CA CYS A 43 15.80 6.46 -5.32
C CYS A 43 16.21 5.71 -4.04
N SER A 44 16.69 4.47 -4.20
CA SER A 44 17.22 3.67 -3.11
C SER A 44 18.36 4.41 -2.42
N THR A 45 19.33 4.91 -3.19
CA THR A 45 20.46 5.69 -2.66
C THR A 45 19.99 6.89 -1.84
N TYR A 46 19.00 7.63 -2.34
CA TYR A 46 18.43 8.78 -1.66
C TYR A 46 17.81 8.43 -0.30
N TYR A 47 17.09 7.31 -0.22
CA TYR A 47 16.38 6.87 0.97
C TYR A 47 17.21 6.00 1.92
N THR A 48 18.34 5.45 1.50
CA THR A 48 19.21 4.63 2.37
C THR A 48 20.48 5.35 2.81
N ARG A 49 21.06 6.20 1.94
CA ARG A 49 22.35 6.88 2.19
C ARG A 49 22.25 8.40 2.07
N GLY A 50 21.17 8.90 1.47
CA GLY A 50 20.98 10.31 1.18
C GLY A 50 20.07 11.03 2.18
N ARG A 51 19.69 12.25 1.80
CA ARG A 51 18.83 13.15 2.61
C ARG A 51 17.42 12.62 2.87
N GLY A 52 16.99 11.57 2.16
CA GLY A 52 15.69 10.92 2.35
C GLY A 52 15.64 10.02 3.58
N ALA A 53 16.77 9.41 3.98
CA ALA A 53 16.81 8.37 5.00
C ALA A 53 16.21 8.81 6.36
N PRO A 54 16.61 9.96 6.95
CA PRO A 54 16.05 10.36 8.24
C PRO A 54 14.55 10.61 8.21
N ALA A 55 14.03 11.04 7.05
CA ALA A 55 12.60 11.28 6.91
C ALA A 55 11.81 9.98 6.73
N LEU A 56 12.40 8.98 6.08
CA LEU A 56 11.79 7.65 5.95
C LEU A 56 11.71 6.96 7.32
N ASP A 57 12.78 6.97 8.10
CA ASP A 57 12.78 6.36 9.43
C ASP A 57 11.82 7.04 10.40
N ARG A 58 11.74 8.38 10.38
CA ARG A 58 10.70 9.10 11.13
C ARG A 58 9.29 8.71 10.66
N GLY A 59 9.10 8.47 9.36
CA GLY A 59 7.84 8.00 8.80
C GLY A 59 7.41 6.66 9.41
N PHE A 60 8.33 5.67 9.49
CA PHE A 60 8.05 4.39 10.15
C PHE A 60 7.79 4.54 11.64
N ALA A 61 8.57 5.36 12.35
CA ALA A 61 8.33 5.60 13.78
C ALA A 61 6.95 6.22 14.04
N SER A 62 6.53 7.18 13.21
CA SER A 62 5.19 7.76 13.27
C SER A 62 4.11 6.75 12.94
N LEU A 63 4.30 5.94 11.88
CA LEU A 63 3.39 4.87 11.49
C LEU A 63 3.13 3.90 12.66
N GLU A 64 4.18 3.40 13.29
CA GLU A 64 4.06 2.47 14.41
C GLU A 64 3.32 3.08 15.61
N ALA A 65 3.62 4.35 15.93
CA ALA A 65 2.94 5.09 16.99
C ALA A 65 1.43 5.30 16.67
N ASP A 66 1.11 5.65 15.42
CA ASP A 66 -0.27 5.87 14.97
C ASP A 66 -1.08 4.56 14.97
N PHE A 67 -0.47 3.43 14.58
CA PHE A 67 -1.09 2.11 14.67
C PHE A 67 -1.34 1.70 16.12
N THR A 68 -0.36 1.92 17.01
CA THR A 68 -0.52 1.68 18.45
C THR A 68 -1.69 2.50 19.01
N ALA A 69 -1.75 3.79 18.70
CA ALA A 69 -2.81 4.68 19.16
C ALA A 69 -4.18 4.25 18.63
N THR A 70 -4.27 3.90 17.34
CA THR A 70 -5.50 3.41 16.71
C THR A 70 -6.00 2.12 17.35
N LEU A 71 -5.14 1.11 17.53
CA LEU A 71 -5.52 -0.17 18.09
C LEU A 71 -5.95 -0.05 19.56
N ASN A 72 -5.26 0.77 20.35
CA ASN A 72 -5.67 1.10 21.72
C ASN A 72 -7.04 1.80 21.75
N ALA A 73 -7.25 2.76 20.84
CA ALA A 73 -8.51 3.48 20.73
C ALA A 73 -9.69 2.55 20.37
N ILE A 74 -9.47 1.54 19.52
CA ILE A 74 -10.44 0.48 19.22
C ILE A 74 -10.72 -0.34 20.48
N ARG A 75 -9.67 -0.80 21.17
CA ARG A 75 -9.82 -1.62 22.39
C ARG A 75 -10.61 -0.91 23.48
N THR A 76 -10.38 0.39 23.68
CA THR A 76 -11.14 1.19 24.65
C THR A 76 -12.62 1.31 24.30
N ARG A 77 -12.93 1.53 23.01
CA ARG A 77 -14.32 1.75 22.55
C ARG A 77 -15.11 0.46 22.34
N ALA A 78 -14.43 -0.61 22.00
CA ALA A 78 -15.00 -1.92 21.69
C ALA A 78 -14.18 -3.03 22.37
N PRO A 79 -14.25 -3.16 23.71
CA PRO A 79 -13.40 -4.08 24.47
C PRO A 79 -13.64 -5.57 24.16
N ARG A 80 -14.76 -5.89 23.50
CA ARG A 80 -15.07 -7.25 23.03
C ARG A 80 -14.86 -7.45 21.53
N ALA A 81 -14.43 -6.42 20.80
CA ALA A 81 -14.16 -6.56 19.36
C ALA A 81 -12.96 -7.46 19.13
N LYS A 82 -13.08 -8.30 18.11
CA LYS A 82 -11.96 -9.00 17.50
C LYS A 82 -11.46 -8.14 16.35
N VAL A 83 -10.16 -7.91 16.29
CA VAL A 83 -9.56 -6.96 15.36
C VAL A 83 -8.64 -7.73 14.43
N ALA A 84 -8.80 -7.50 13.13
CA ALA A 84 -7.90 -7.96 12.09
C ALA A 84 -7.18 -6.75 11.47
N VAL A 85 -5.85 -6.81 11.41
CA VAL A 85 -5.00 -5.84 10.72
C VAL A 85 -4.56 -6.47 9.41
N VAL A 86 -4.94 -5.85 8.29
CA VAL A 86 -4.70 -6.41 6.97
C VAL A 86 -3.42 -5.85 6.38
N GLY A 87 -2.53 -6.73 5.92
CA GLY A 87 -1.29 -6.37 5.24
C GLY A 87 -1.50 -5.80 3.83
N TYR A 88 -0.38 -5.40 3.23
CA TYR A 88 -0.27 -5.02 1.83
C TYR A 88 0.20 -6.21 0.98
N PRO A 89 -0.43 -6.45 -0.19
CA PRO A 89 0.04 -7.47 -1.13
C PRO A 89 1.37 -7.08 -1.76
N ALA A 90 2.08 -8.02 -2.36
CA ALA A 90 3.33 -7.78 -3.07
C ALA A 90 3.10 -6.86 -4.28
N VAL A 91 3.79 -5.71 -4.30
CA VAL A 91 3.74 -4.76 -5.42
C VAL A 91 4.81 -5.09 -6.45
N VAL A 92 6.05 -5.31 -6.04
CA VAL A 92 7.19 -5.52 -6.95
C VAL A 92 8.20 -6.51 -6.39
N ASP A 93 7.69 -7.68 -5.98
CA ASP A 93 8.52 -8.79 -5.48
C ASP A 93 9.44 -9.38 -6.56
N ASP A 94 9.01 -9.33 -7.83
CA ASP A 94 9.83 -9.62 -9.00
C ASP A 94 9.81 -8.44 -9.98
N ASN A 95 10.99 -7.94 -10.33
CA ASN A 95 11.15 -6.82 -11.27
C ASN A 95 11.46 -7.26 -12.71
N THR A 96 11.59 -8.56 -13.00
CA THR A 96 12.04 -9.07 -14.30
C THR A 96 11.16 -8.58 -15.45
N GLY A 97 9.84 -8.61 -15.29
CA GLY A 97 8.85 -8.15 -16.28
C GLY A 97 8.65 -6.64 -16.38
N CYS A 98 9.28 -5.84 -15.50
CA CYS A 98 9.14 -4.39 -15.56
C CYS A 98 10.08 -3.73 -16.56
N SER A 99 9.55 -2.69 -17.23
CA SER A 99 10.23 -1.84 -18.20
C SER A 99 10.12 -0.37 -17.84
N TRP A 100 11.25 0.34 -17.87
CA TRP A 100 11.30 1.78 -17.57
C TRP A 100 10.48 2.59 -18.58
N GLY A 101 9.77 3.61 -18.09
CA GLY A 101 8.88 4.46 -18.89
C GLY A 101 7.47 3.89 -19.09
N THR A 102 7.15 2.73 -18.50
CA THR A 102 5.84 2.08 -18.67
C THR A 102 4.87 2.51 -17.57
N TRP A 103 3.94 3.41 -17.85
CA TRP A 103 2.99 3.94 -16.86
C TRP A 103 1.95 2.92 -16.36
N HIS A 104 1.66 1.88 -17.16
CA HIS A 104 0.95 0.66 -16.75
C HIS A 104 1.73 -0.23 -15.77
N GLN A 105 2.96 0.18 -15.41
CA GLN A 105 3.77 -0.42 -14.37
C GLN A 105 4.22 0.68 -13.40
N LEU A 106 5.51 0.77 -13.08
CA LEU A 106 6.07 1.77 -12.17
C LEU A 106 6.56 3.04 -12.89
N GLY A 107 6.13 3.30 -14.12
CA GLY A 107 6.51 4.49 -14.87
C GLY A 107 8.02 4.56 -15.06
N THR A 108 8.64 5.65 -14.64
CA THR A 108 10.07 5.90 -14.75
C THR A 108 10.87 5.52 -13.51
N VAL A 109 10.30 4.78 -12.55
CA VAL A 109 11.10 4.18 -11.47
C VAL A 109 12.18 3.27 -12.08
N THR A 110 13.42 3.40 -11.62
CA THR A 110 14.51 2.58 -12.16
C THR A 110 14.35 1.12 -11.75
N LYS A 111 14.75 0.19 -12.62
CA LYS A 111 14.70 -1.25 -12.31
C LYS A 111 15.59 -1.60 -11.11
N GLY A 112 16.69 -0.86 -10.92
CA GLY A 112 17.60 -1.02 -9.78
C GLY A 112 17.02 -0.57 -8.44
N ASP A 113 16.01 0.30 -8.42
CA ASP A 113 15.32 0.71 -7.19
C ASP A 113 14.28 -0.31 -6.71
N MET A 114 13.79 -1.18 -7.59
CA MET A 114 12.65 -2.07 -7.30
C MET A 114 12.91 -3.10 -6.19
N PRO A 115 14.07 -3.78 -6.09
CA PRO A 115 14.35 -4.68 -4.97
C PRO A 115 14.37 -3.97 -3.60
N TRP A 116 14.78 -2.70 -3.58
CA TRP A 116 14.72 -1.88 -2.39
C TRP A 116 13.28 -1.48 -2.03
N LEU A 117 12.45 -1.17 -3.02
CA LEU A 117 11.02 -0.93 -2.82
C LEU A 117 10.31 -2.16 -2.24
N ASP A 118 10.63 -3.37 -2.72
CA ASP A 118 10.11 -4.62 -2.14
C ASP A 118 10.54 -4.79 -0.67
N THR A 119 11.82 -4.55 -0.38
CA THR A 119 12.32 -4.58 1.00
C THR A 119 11.58 -3.57 1.90
N LEU A 120 11.25 -2.41 1.36
CA LEU A 120 10.52 -1.36 2.05
C LEU A 120 9.07 -1.77 2.36
N GLU A 121 8.39 -2.41 1.42
CA GLU A 121 7.05 -2.97 1.59
C GLU A 121 7.04 -4.10 2.64
N ARG A 122 8.02 -5.01 2.60
CA ARG A 122 8.18 -6.05 3.63
C ARG A 122 8.42 -5.45 5.01
N ARG A 123 9.19 -4.36 5.12
CA ARG A 123 9.37 -3.61 6.39
C ARG A 123 8.04 -3.04 6.89
N LEU A 124 7.22 -2.49 5.99
CA LEU A 124 5.87 -2.02 6.32
C LEU A 124 4.99 -3.16 6.85
N ASN A 125 4.90 -4.27 6.13
CA ASN A 125 4.13 -5.44 6.55
C ASN A 125 4.60 -6.01 7.89
N THR A 126 5.91 -6.03 8.14
CA THR A 126 6.49 -6.43 9.43
C THR A 126 6.03 -5.50 10.56
N ALA A 127 6.10 -4.19 10.36
CA ALA A 127 5.64 -3.21 11.35
C ALA A 127 4.14 -3.40 11.66
N LEU A 128 3.30 -3.61 10.64
CA LEU A 128 1.87 -3.87 10.83
C LEU A 128 1.61 -5.15 11.64
N SER A 129 2.30 -6.23 11.28
CA SER A 129 2.20 -7.52 11.98
C SER A 129 2.62 -7.40 13.45
N ASP A 130 3.71 -6.70 13.72
CA ASP A 130 4.21 -6.48 15.07
C ASP A 130 3.24 -5.64 15.91
N GLN A 131 2.67 -4.56 15.36
CA GLN A 131 1.68 -3.75 16.08
C GLN A 131 0.38 -4.52 16.31
N ALA A 132 -0.06 -5.33 15.34
CA ALA A 132 -1.22 -6.20 15.51
C ALA A 132 -1.00 -7.19 16.68
N ARG A 133 0.15 -7.89 16.68
CA ARG A 133 0.52 -8.83 17.74
C ARG A 133 0.57 -8.17 19.12
N LYS A 134 1.21 -6.99 19.23
CA LYS A 134 1.29 -6.23 20.49
C LYS A 134 -0.10 -5.86 21.04
N ALA A 135 -1.06 -5.59 20.16
CA ALA A 135 -2.43 -5.24 20.54
C ALA A 135 -3.37 -6.44 20.73
N GLY A 136 -2.89 -7.68 20.53
CA GLY A 136 -3.72 -8.88 20.54
C GLY A 136 -4.70 -8.96 19.36
N ALA A 137 -4.40 -8.28 18.25
CA ALA A 137 -5.12 -8.37 16.99
C ALA A 137 -4.51 -9.46 16.09
N VAL A 138 -5.30 -10.00 15.16
CA VAL A 138 -4.82 -10.91 14.12
C VAL A 138 -4.23 -10.10 12.97
N TYR A 139 -3.09 -10.53 12.46
CA TYR A 139 -2.52 -10.00 11.22
C TYR A 139 -2.94 -10.88 10.04
N VAL A 140 -3.51 -10.28 9.00
CA VAL A 140 -3.87 -10.96 7.75
C VAL A 140 -2.76 -10.70 6.74
N ASP A 141 -1.92 -11.71 6.53
CA ASP A 141 -0.83 -11.67 5.56
C ASP A 141 -1.38 -11.79 4.13
N THR A 142 -1.35 -10.68 3.41
CA THR A 142 -1.73 -10.61 2.00
C THR A 142 -0.52 -10.65 1.07
N TYR A 143 0.69 -10.50 1.60
CA TYR A 143 1.92 -10.43 0.81
C TYR A 143 2.30 -11.81 0.29
N SER A 144 2.45 -12.79 1.19
CA SER A 144 3.03 -14.10 0.85
C SER A 144 2.27 -14.86 -0.24
N SER A 145 0.95 -14.74 -0.28
CA SER A 145 0.09 -15.40 -1.27
C SER A 145 -0.10 -14.60 -2.57
N SER A 146 0.48 -13.40 -2.65
CA SER A 146 0.43 -12.52 -3.84
C SER A 146 1.78 -12.39 -4.55
N THR A 147 2.83 -13.07 -4.07
CA THR A 147 4.12 -13.13 -4.77
C THR A 147 3.95 -13.72 -6.17
N GLY A 148 4.64 -13.16 -7.16
CA GLY A 148 4.45 -13.48 -8.58
C GLY A 148 3.29 -12.76 -9.24
N HIS A 149 2.44 -12.07 -8.46
CA HIS A 149 1.29 -11.32 -8.96
C HIS A 149 1.45 -9.79 -8.88
N GLY A 150 2.68 -9.33 -8.65
CA GLY A 150 3.01 -7.90 -8.60
C GLY A 150 2.79 -7.16 -9.92
N VAL A 151 3.11 -5.87 -9.91
CA VAL A 151 2.88 -4.93 -11.01
C VAL A 151 3.65 -5.28 -12.30
N CYS A 152 4.75 -6.02 -12.17
CA CYS A 152 5.59 -6.46 -13.29
C CYS A 152 5.11 -7.76 -13.93
N ALA A 153 4.12 -8.45 -13.35
CA ALA A 153 3.54 -9.65 -13.92
C ALA A 153 2.74 -9.35 -15.20
N ASN A 154 2.48 -10.39 -15.99
CA ASN A 154 1.77 -10.27 -17.27
C ASN A 154 0.33 -10.78 -17.16
N GLY A 155 -0.56 -10.19 -17.96
CA GLY A 155 -1.91 -10.72 -18.18
C GLY A 155 -2.71 -10.97 -16.91
N GLY A 156 -3.24 -12.19 -16.77
CA GLY A 156 -4.08 -12.58 -15.62
C GLY A 156 -3.32 -12.74 -14.30
N GLU A 157 -2.00 -12.87 -14.35
CA GLU A 157 -1.15 -12.97 -13.16
C GLU A 157 -0.96 -11.62 -12.50
N ARG A 158 -1.09 -10.51 -13.23
CA ARG A 158 -0.94 -9.16 -12.67
C ARG A 158 -2.14 -8.81 -11.81
N TRP A 159 -1.95 -8.69 -10.50
CA TRP A 159 -2.99 -8.31 -9.54
C TRP A 159 -2.87 -6.86 -9.06
N ILE A 160 -1.78 -6.19 -9.43
CA ILE A 160 -1.50 -4.80 -9.08
C ILE A 160 -1.54 -3.94 -10.36
N TYR A 161 -2.30 -2.85 -10.33
CA TYR A 161 -2.28 -1.88 -11.43
C TYR A 161 -0.95 -1.12 -11.49
N GLY A 162 -0.67 -0.51 -12.64
CA GLY A 162 0.39 0.49 -12.74
C GLY A 162 0.11 1.79 -11.97
N ILE A 163 0.95 2.80 -12.22
CA ILE A 163 0.70 4.19 -11.82
C ILE A 163 -0.56 4.72 -12.51
N LYS A 164 -0.72 4.38 -13.80
CA LYS A 164 -1.93 4.59 -14.57
C LYS A 164 -2.36 3.28 -15.21
N ASP A 165 -3.65 2.99 -15.16
CA ASP A 165 -4.15 1.80 -15.81
C ASP A 165 -5.64 1.92 -16.15
N SER A 166 -6.10 1.04 -17.02
CA SER A 166 -7.52 0.86 -17.28
C SER A 166 -8.15 0.05 -16.15
N LEU A 167 -9.17 0.60 -15.50
CA LEU A 167 -9.87 -0.10 -14.43
C LEU A 167 -10.53 -1.36 -14.98
N THR A 168 -10.30 -2.47 -14.28
CA THR A 168 -11.00 -3.74 -14.44
C THR A 168 -12.08 -3.85 -13.37
N GLY A 169 -13.31 -4.18 -13.78
CA GLY A 169 -14.49 -4.25 -12.89
C GLY A 169 -15.41 -3.03 -12.96
N SER A 170 -16.55 -3.09 -12.27
CA SER A 170 -17.64 -2.10 -12.36
C SER A 170 -17.46 -0.87 -11.42
N GLY A 171 -16.23 -0.42 -11.20
CA GLY A 171 -15.93 0.72 -10.34
C GLY A 171 -15.53 1.96 -11.14
N THR A 172 -15.97 3.14 -10.71
CA THR A 172 -15.42 4.41 -11.18
C THR A 172 -14.43 4.93 -10.14
N GLN A 173 -13.28 5.46 -10.59
CA GLN A 173 -12.39 6.17 -9.68
C GLN A 173 -13.03 7.52 -9.32
N SER A 174 -13.59 7.60 -8.11
CA SER A 174 -14.26 8.81 -7.61
C SER A 174 -13.30 9.80 -6.95
N ASP A 175 -12.11 9.34 -6.56
CA ASP A 175 -11.11 10.20 -5.93
C ASP A 175 -10.42 11.06 -6.99
N PRO A 176 -10.15 12.35 -6.70
CA PRO A 176 -9.40 13.20 -7.60
C PRO A 176 -8.01 12.58 -7.83
N PRO A 177 -7.48 12.61 -9.07
CA PRO A 177 -6.18 12.05 -9.37
C PRO A 177 -5.09 12.75 -8.54
N SER A 178 -4.14 11.96 -8.05
CA SER A 178 -2.95 12.48 -7.35
C SER A 178 -2.20 13.49 -8.22
N ASP A 179 -1.43 14.40 -7.60
CA ASP A 179 -0.62 15.37 -8.35
C ASP A 179 0.38 14.67 -9.28
N LEU A 180 0.91 13.50 -8.88
CA LEU A 180 1.71 12.63 -9.75
C LEU A 180 0.96 12.25 -11.02
N CYS A 181 -0.31 11.88 -10.94
CA CYS A 181 -1.08 11.49 -12.12
C CYS A 181 -1.47 12.66 -13.02
N ARG A 182 -1.59 13.87 -12.48
CA ARG A 182 -1.86 15.09 -13.25
C ARG A 182 -0.68 15.51 -14.12
N SER A 183 0.56 15.21 -13.72
CA SER A 183 1.76 15.58 -14.47
C SER A 183 2.14 14.59 -15.58
N ILE A 184 1.49 13.43 -15.64
CA ILE A 184 1.73 12.38 -16.64
C ILE A 184 0.65 12.52 -17.75
N PRO A 185 0.98 12.39 -19.04
CA PRO A 185 -0.02 12.30 -20.12
C PRO A 185 -1.04 11.17 -19.86
N SER A 186 -2.31 11.34 -20.25
CA SER A 186 -3.34 10.28 -20.12
C SER A 186 -4.16 10.20 -21.40
N ASN A 187 -4.47 8.98 -21.82
CA ASN A 187 -5.38 8.70 -22.93
C ASN A 187 -6.77 8.24 -22.44
N GLY A 188 -7.17 8.64 -21.22
CA GLY A 188 -8.44 8.25 -20.59
C GLY A 188 -8.32 7.22 -19.47
N GLU A 189 -7.09 6.82 -19.13
CA GLU A 189 -6.79 5.87 -18.06
C GLU A 189 -6.95 6.47 -16.67
N ALA A 190 -7.24 5.62 -15.69
CA ALA A 190 -7.37 6.02 -14.29
C ALA A 190 -6.01 6.14 -13.62
N CYS A 191 -5.95 6.98 -12.58
CA CYS A 191 -4.80 7.14 -11.70
C CYS A 191 -4.82 6.06 -10.62
N THR A 192 -4.28 4.88 -10.93
CA THR A 192 -4.38 3.72 -10.03
C THR A 192 -3.29 3.66 -8.99
N VAL A 193 -2.13 4.32 -9.18
CA VAL A 193 -1.02 4.43 -8.20
C VAL A 193 -0.79 3.12 -7.45
N ILE A 194 -0.51 2.04 -8.18
CA ILE A 194 -0.15 0.70 -7.66
C ILE A 194 -1.17 0.06 -6.70
N HIS A 195 -2.45 0.40 -6.82
CA HIS A 195 -3.51 -0.29 -6.09
C HIS A 195 -3.81 -1.68 -6.71
N PRO A 196 -4.31 -2.63 -5.92
CA PRO A 196 -4.79 -3.89 -6.45
C PRO A 196 -5.94 -3.71 -7.45
N ASN A 197 -5.95 -4.54 -8.48
CA ASN A 197 -7.06 -4.68 -9.41
C ASN A 197 -8.12 -5.64 -8.88
N LEU A 198 -9.15 -5.93 -9.68
CA LEU A 198 -10.24 -6.81 -9.25
C LEU A 198 -9.75 -8.18 -8.73
N ARG A 199 -8.73 -8.77 -9.36
CA ARG A 199 -8.17 -10.07 -8.91
C ARG A 199 -7.49 -9.92 -7.57
N GLY A 200 -6.64 -8.90 -7.41
CA GLY A 200 -5.95 -8.63 -6.15
C GLY A 200 -6.90 -8.24 -5.01
N THR A 201 -7.97 -7.49 -5.29
CA THR A 201 -8.98 -7.14 -4.28
C THR A 201 -9.84 -8.34 -3.90
N THR A 202 -10.22 -9.20 -4.86
CA THR A 202 -10.92 -10.46 -4.59
C THR A 202 -10.08 -11.38 -3.70
N HIS A 203 -8.82 -11.62 -4.05
CA HIS A 203 -7.90 -12.44 -3.23
C HIS A 203 -7.76 -11.88 -1.80
N LYS A 204 -7.57 -10.56 -1.68
CA LYS A 204 -7.53 -9.90 -0.38
C LYS A 204 -8.83 -10.07 0.42
N ALA A 205 -9.98 -10.00 -0.23
CA ALA A 205 -11.28 -10.20 0.43
C ALA A 205 -11.45 -11.65 0.94
N GLU A 206 -10.97 -12.64 0.20
CA GLU A 206 -10.97 -14.05 0.61
C GLU A 206 -10.14 -14.25 1.87
N LEU A 207 -8.92 -13.71 1.92
CA LEU A 207 -8.05 -13.81 3.10
C LEU A 207 -8.64 -13.13 4.34
N VAL A 208 -9.25 -11.94 4.16
CA VAL A 208 -9.92 -11.24 5.25
C VAL A 208 -11.13 -12.04 5.74
N THR A 209 -11.92 -12.59 4.83
CA THR A 209 -13.09 -13.43 5.18
C THR A 209 -12.65 -14.65 5.98
N GLN A 210 -11.60 -15.34 5.54
CA GLN A 210 -11.04 -16.48 6.25
C GLN A 210 -10.58 -16.10 7.67
N ALA A 211 -9.83 -15.00 7.81
CA ALA A 211 -9.39 -14.52 9.13
C ALA A 211 -10.56 -14.15 10.05
N LEU A 212 -11.64 -13.58 9.50
CA LEU A 212 -12.84 -13.26 10.29
C LEU A 212 -13.58 -14.53 10.75
N ILE A 213 -13.64 -15.57 9.91
CA ILE A 213 -14.21 -16.87 10.27
C ILE A 213 -13.40 -17.54 11.40
N GLU A 214 -12.06 -17.47 11.34
CA GLU A 214 -11.18 -17.96 12.42
C GLU A 214 -11.37 -17.16 13.71
N LEU A 215 -11.69 -15.88 13.58
CA LEU A 215 -12.16 -15.03 14.66
C LEU A 215 -13.64 -15.30 15.04
N GLY A 216 -14.28 -16.35 14.53
CA GLY A 216 -15.62 -16.78 14.94
C GLY A 216 -16.78 -15.97 14.35
N ALA A 217 -16.56 -15.27 13.22
CA ALA A 217 -17.66 -14.78 12.40
C ALA A 217 -18.41 -15.99 11.75
N PRO A 218 -19.74 -15.90 11.56
CA PRO A 218 -20.50 -16.95 10.89
C PRO A 218 -20.03 -17.12 9.44
N ARG A 219 -20.02 -18.37 8.94
CA ARG A 219 -19.83 -18.64 7.51
C ARG A 219 -21.09 -18.20 6.77
N SER A 220 -20.93 -17.34 5.77
CA SER A 220 -22.00 -16.92 4.85
C SER A 220 -22.26 -17.97 3.78
#